data_AF-A0A7W1K7D0-F1
#
_entry.id   AF-A0A7W1K7D0-F1
#
_cell.length_a   1.000
_cell.length_b   1.000
_cell.length_c   1.000
_cell.angle_alpha   90.00
_cell.angle_beta   90.00
_cell.angle_gamma   90.00
#
_symmetry.space_group_name_H-M   'P 1'
#
loop_
_entity.id
_entity.type
_entity.pdbx_description
1 polymer ?
#
loop_
_entity_poly.entity_id
_entity_poly.type
_entity_poly.pdbx_seq_one_letter_code
_entity_poly.pdbx_strand_id
1 'polypeptide(L)'
;MTFSVSVSPTAGDAERWLLSLELFGMRFGLDRMRALMGALGAPNEAFRAIHVVGTNGKSSTVRMTAAILAQHGVAAGSYLSPHLVSFAERIRVDGADIAPQQF
;
A
#
# COMPACT_ATOMS: atom_id res chain seq x y z
N MET A 1 -23.67 7.74 32.54
CA MET A 1 -23.69 6.96 31.29
C MET A 1 -22.79 7.66 30.30
N THR A 2 -21.54 7.22 30.18
CA THR A 2 -20.58 7.82 29.24
C THR A 2 -20.60 6.98 27.98
N PHE A 3 -21.27 7.46 26.93
CA PHE A 3 -21.15 6.89 25.60
C PHE A 3 -19.78 7.26 25.04
N SER A 4 -18.84 6.32 25.07
CA SER A 4 -17.62 6.40 24.27
C SER A 4 -18.00 5.97 22.86
N VAL A 5 -18.28 6.93 21.98
CA VAL A 5 -18.31 6.67 20.54
C VAL A 5 -16.87 6.71 20.08
N SER A 6 -16.23 5.55 19.99
CA SER A 6 -14.98 5.38 19.25
C SER A 6 -15.29 5.55 17.76
N VAL A 7 -15.15 6.75 17.23
CA VAL A 7 -15.21 6.97 15.78
C VAL A 7 -13.92 6.42 15.19
N SER A 8 -14.01 5.28 14.51
CA SER A 8 -12.89 4.79 13.70
C SER A 8 -12.61 5.78 12.57
N PRO A 9 -11.34 6.14 12.30
CA PRO A 9 -11.00 7.06 11.23
C PRO A 9 -11.50 6.54 9.88
N THR A 10 -12.00 7.45 9.04
CA THR A 10 -12.40 7.13 7.67
C THR A 10 -11.18 7.07 6.74
N ALA A 11 -11.34 6.48 5.56
CA ALA A 11 -10.32 6.50 4.51
C ALA A 11 -9.80 7.92 4.22
N GLY A 12 -10.71 8.90 4.17
CA GLY A 12 -10.35 10.30 3.96
C GLY A 12 -9.59 10.91 5.14
N ASP A 13 -9.85 10.49 6.38
CA ASP A 13 -9.04 10.89 7.53
C ASP A 13 -7.61 10.34 7.42
N ALA A 14 -7.48 9.06 7.04
CA ALA A 14 -6.19 8.42 6.82
C ALA A 14 -5.39 9.09 5.70
N GLU A 15 -6.02 9.40 4.56
CA GLU A 15 -5.36 10.11 3.46
C GLU A 15 -4.87 11.50 3.88
N ARG A 16 -5.71 12.28 4.57
CA ARG A 16 -5.30 13.60 5.09
C ARG A 16 -4.11 13.50 6.04
N TRP A 17 -4.13 12.50 6.92
CA TRP A 17 -3.02 12.27 7.82
C TRP A 17 -1.73 11.92 7.06
N LEU A 18 -1.79 11.01 6.09
CA LEU A 18 -0.62 10.66 5.26
C LEU A 18 -0.07 11.85 4.48
N LEU A 19 -0.94 12.66 3.88
CA LEU A 19 -0.55 13.87 3.16
C LEU A 19 0.13 14.89 4.10
N SER A 20 -0.32 14.99 5.36
CA SER A 20 0.32 15.87 6.33
C SER A 20 1.76 15.46 6.67
N LEU A 21 2.13 14.19 6.44
CA LEU A 21 3.49 13.70 6.66
C LEU A 21 4.47 14.11 5.54
N GLU A 22 3.97 14.41 4.33
CA GLU A 22 4.82 14.82 3.20
C GLU A 22 5.53 16.17 3.48
N LEU A 23 4.96 17.00 4.35
CA LEU A 23 5.53 18.29 4.78
C LEU A 23 6.92 18.15 5.42
N PHE A 24 7.29 16.97 5.91
CA PHE A 24 8.58 16.72 6.55
C PHE A 24 9.68 16.26 5.58
N GLY A 25 9.38 16.12 4.28
CA GLY A 25 10.34 15.74 3.24
C GLY A 25 10.82 14.28 3.30
N MET A 26 11.76 13.93 2.41
CA MET A 26 12.30 12.57 2.33
C MET A 26 13.51 12.38 3.26
N ARG A 27 13.37 11.51 4.26
CA ARG A 27 14.50 11.03 5.07
C ARG A 27 14.87 9.60 4.67
N PHE A 28 16.00 9.44 3.98
CA PHE A 28 16.52 8.13 3.57
C PHE A 28 16.90 7.25 4.77
N GLY A 29 17.08 5.94 4.49
CA GLY A 29 17.39 4.91 5.48
C GLY A 29 16.20 3.99 5.78
N LEU A 30 16.50 2.76 6.20
CA LEU A 30 15.49 1.71 6.42
C LEU A 30 15.11 1.51 7.89
N ASP A 31 15.78 2.17 8.84
CA ASP A 31 15.66 1.85 10.26
C ASP A 31 14.24 2.10 10.80
N ARG A 32 13.59 3.21 10.38
CA ARG A 32 12.20 3.51 10.75
C ARG A 32 11.23 2.46 10.21
N MET A 33 11.44 2.02 8.96
CA MET A 33 10.59 1.02 8.33
C MET A 33 10.79 -0.36 8.98
N ARG A 34 12.03 -0.74 9.29
CA ARG A 34 12.34 -1.98 10.02
C ARG A 34 11.70 -2.01 11.40
N ALA A 35 11.78 -0.91 12.15
CA ALA A 35 11.12 -0.78 13.45
C ALA A 35 9.59 -0.92 13.34
N LEU A 36 8.98 -0.25 12.35
CA LEU A 36 7.54 -0.34 12.10
C LEU A 36 7.12 -1.77 11.72
N MET A 37 7.84 -2.43 10.81
CA MET A 37 7.55 -3.81 10.43
C MET A 37 7.68 -4.76 11.62
N GLY A 38 8.70 -4.59 12.46
CA GLY A 38 8.84 -5.38 13.69
C GLY A 38 7.66 -5.20 14.64
N ALA A 39 7.20 -3.96 14.84
CA ALA A 39 6.03 -3.66 15.67
C ALA A 39 4.72 -4.25 15.12
N LEU A 40 4.62 -4.43 13.80
CA LEU A 40 3.48 -5.03 13.12
C LEU A 40 3.58 -6.57 12.99
N GLY A 41 4.62 -7.20 13.55
CA GLY A 41 4.81 -8.65 13.45
C GLY A 41 5.37 -9.13 12.11
N ALA A 42 6.17 -8.29 11.43
CA ALA A 42 6.85 -8.58 10.16
C ALA A 42 5.91 -9.08 9.02
N PRO A 43 4.80 -8.38 8.71
CA PRO A 43 3.85 -8.81 7.68
C PRO A 43 4.49 -8.89 6.28
N ASN A 44 5.56 -8.14 6.05
CA ASN A 44 6.36 -8.17 4.82
C ASN A 44 7.06 -9.53 4.56
N GLU A 45 7.13 -10.43 5.55
CA GLU A 45 7.72 -11.77 5.42
C GLU A 45 6.67 -12.87 5.16
N ALA A 46 5.38 -12.52 5.25
CA ALA A 46 4.27 -13.48 5.13
C ALA A 46 3.98 -13.93 3.68
N PHE A 47 4.62 -13.33 2.68
CA PHE A 47 4.36 -13.59 1.26
C PHE A 47 5.64 -13.55 0.42
N ARG A 48 5.61 -14.17 -0.77
CA ARG A 48 6.66 -14.05 -1.78
C ARG A 48 6.49 -12.72 -2.52
N ALA A 49 7.59 -12.01 -2.76
CA ALA A 49 7.58 -10.69 -3.38
C ALA A 49 8.39 -10.63 -4.67
N ILE A 50 7.88 -9.89 -5.66
CA ILE A 50 8.61 -9.48 -6.86
C ILE A 50 8.89 -7.99 -6.72
N HIS A 51 10.17 -7.61 -6.64
CA HIS A 51 10.57 -6.21 -6.48
C HIS A 51 10.97 -5.62 -7.84
N VAL A 52 10.21 -4.62 -8.30
CA VAL A 52 10.44 -3.96 -9.59
C VAL A 52 11.07 -2.58 -9.36
N VAL A 53 12.30 -2.41 -9.86
CA VAL A 53 13.08 -1.16 -9.77
C VAL A 53 13.48 -0.66 -11.15
N GLY A 54 13.71 0.64 -11.30
CA GLY A 54 14.15 1.25 -12.56
C GLY A 54 13.63 2.67 -12.77
N THR A 55 14.11 3.37 -13.79
CA THR A 55 13.68 4.75 -14.08
C THR A 55 12.27 4.80 -14.67
N ASN A 56 12.00 3.95 -15.67
CA ASN A 56 10.73 3.90 -16.39
C ASN A 56 10.15 2.48 -16.40
N GLY A 57 8.87 2.34 -16.73
CA GLY A 57 8.23 1.04 -16.96
C GLY A 57 7.88 0.22 -15.70
N LYS A 58 8.24 0.67 -14.49
CA LYS A 58 7.94 -0.05 -13.24
C LYS A 58 6.47 -0.42 -13.10
N SER A 59 5.59 0.57 -13.22
CA SER A 59 4.14 0.37 -13.05
C SER A 59 3.56 -0.54 -14.12
N SER A 60 3.99 -0.41 -15.39
CA SER A 60 3.56 -1.30 -16.46
C SER A 60 4.06 -2.72 -16.24
N THR A 61 5.31 -2.91 -15.82
CA THR A 61 5.87 -4.22 -15.50
C THR A 61 5.09 -4.87 -14.35
N VAL A 62 4.83 -4.15 -13.26
CA VAL A 62 4.03 -4.66 -12.13
C VAL A 62 2.64 -5.12 -12.59
N ARG A 63 1.94 -4.32 -13.40
CA ARG A 63 0.61 -4.68 -13.92
C ARG A 63 0.65 -5.89 -14.86
N MET A 64 1.64 -5.96 -15.75
CA MET A 64 1.82 -7.11 -16.64
C MET A 64 2.13 -8.38 -15.86
N THR A 65 3.02 -8.30 -14.87
CA THR A 65 3.35 -9.43 -13.99
C THR A 65 2.12 -9.91 -13.22
N ALA A 66 1.35 -8.99 -12.61
CA ALA A 66 0.13 -9.35 -11.90
C ALA A 66 -0.91 -10.03 -12.83
N ALA A 67 -1.07 -9.53 -14.06
CA ALA A 67 -1.96 -10.14 -15.04
C ALA A 67 -1.51 -11.56 -15.44
N ILE A 68 -0.21 -11.77 -15.66
CA ILE A 68 0.35 -13.10 -15.95
C ILE A 68 0.10 -14.06 -14.78
N LEU A 69 0.38 -13.64 -13.55
CA LEU A 69 0.13 -14.46 -12.36
C LEU A 69 -1.34 -14.85 -12.22
N ALA A 70 -2.25 -13.90 -12.45
CA ALA A 70 -3.69 -14.16 -12.43
C ALA A 70 -4.11 -15.18 -13.51
N GLN A 71 -3.58 -15.08 -14.73
CA GLN A 71 -3.83 -16.07 -15.80
C GLN A 71 -3.35 -17.47 -15.45
N HIS A 72 -2.35 -17.59 -14.57
CA HIS A 72 -1.87 -18.86 -14.04
C HIS A 72 -2.55 -19.28 -12.72
N GLY A 73 -3.63 -18.61 -12.31
CA GLY A 73 -4.39 -18.94 -11.10
C GLY A 73 -3.66 -18.61 -9.80
N VAL A 74 -2.66 -17.72 -9.84
CA VAL A 74 -1.91 -17.28 -8.66
C VAL A 74 -2.52 -15.97 -8.14
N ALA A 75 -3.03 -16.01 -6.90
CA ALA A 75 -3.49 -14.82 -6.21
C ALA A 75 -2.31 -13.86 -5.97
N ALA A 76 -2.47 -12.59 -6.33
CA ALA A 76 -1.41 -11.60 -6.27
C ALA A 76 -1.93 -10.22 -5.85
N GLY A 77 -1.20 -9.58 -4.95
CA GLY A 77 -1.30 -8.16 -4.68
C GLY A 77 -0.28 -7.37 -5.49
N SER A 78 -0.55 -6.10 -5.77
CA SER A 78 0.43 -5.18 -6.34
C SER A 78 0.38 -3.80 -5.70
N TYR A 79 1.55 -3.18 -5.62
CA TYR A 79 1.70 -1.81 -5.16
C TYR A 79 2.19 -0.89 -6.29
N LEU A 80 1.52 0.24 -6.50
CA LEU A 80 1.79 1.19 -7.58
C LEU A 80 1.92 2.62 -7.05
N SER A 81 2.77 3.43 -7.68
CA SER A 81 2.92 4.85 -7.35
C SER A 81 3.42 5.66 -8.56
N PRO A 82 3.09 6.96 -8.67
CA PRO A 82 2.10 7.68 -7.84
C PRO A 82 0.66 7.22 -8.15
N HIS A 83 -0.30 7.64 -7.33
CA HIS A 83 -1.74 7.51 -7.63
C HIS A 83 -2.23 8.76 -8.39
N LEU A 84 -3.43 8.70 -8.99
CA LEU A 84 -4.04 9.83 -9.68
C LEU A 84 -5.11 10.54 -8.84
N VAL A 85 -6.02 9.80 -8.18
CA VAL A 85 -7.14 10.37 -7.40
C VAL A 85 -7.03 10.03 -5.92
N SER A 86 -6.75 8.77 -5.57
CA SER A 86 -6.75 8.28 -4.19
C SER A 86 -5.60 7.33 -3.89
N PHE A 87 -5.16 7.28 -2.63
CA PHE A 87 -4.17 6.30 -2.17
C PHE A 87 -4.64 4.85 -2.35
N ALA A 88 -5.95 4.60 -2.40
CA ALA A 88 -6.50 3.27 -2.65
C ALA A 88 -5.98 2.67 -3.98
N GLU A 89 -5.75 3.50 -5.01
CA GLU A 89 -5.19 3.07 -6.31
C GLU A 89 -3.77 2.51 -6.20
N ARG A 90 -3.07 2.81 -5.09
CA ARG A 90 -1.72 2.30 -4.87
C ARG A 90 -1.72 0.84 -4.47
N ILE A 91 -2.83 0.28 -3.97
CA ILE A 91 -2.90 -1.09 -3.46
C ILE A 91 -3.96 -1.83 -4.26
N ARG A 92 -3.53 -2.88 -4.98
CA ARG A 92 -4.43 -3.74 -5.74
C ARG A 92 -4.34 -5.16 -5.26
N VAL A 93 -5.49 -5.83 -5.15
CA VAL A 93 -5.61 -7.25 -4.80
C VAL A 93 -6.51 -7.90 -5.85
N ASP A 94 -6.09 -9.06 -6.39
CA ASP A 94 -6.84 -9.81 -7.41
C ASP A 94 -7.26 -8.95 -8.62
N GLY A 95 -6.39 -8.02 -9.01
CA GLY A 95 -6.58 -7.17 -10.18
C GLY A 95 -7.44 -5.92 -9.96
N ALA A 96 -8.00 -5.70 -8.76
CA ALA A 96 -8.81 -4.52 -8.43
C ALA A 96 -8.13 -3.63 -7.36
N ASP A 97 -8.40 -2.33 -7.40
CA ASP A 97 -8.03 -1.42 -6.30
C ASP A 97 -8.81 -1.80 -5.03
N ILE A 98 -8.22 -1.61 -3.86
CA ILE A 98 -8.92 -1.87 -2.59
C ILE A 98 -10.10 -0.90 -2.43
N ALA A 99 -11.18 -1.36 -1.78
CA ALA A 99 -12.30 -0.50 -1.45
C ALA A 99 -11.88 0.54 -0.38
N PRO A 100 -12.51 1.73 -0.35
CA PRO A 100 -12.17 2.76 0.64
C PRO A 100 -12.20 2.27 2.09
N GLN A 101 -13.11 1.36 2.45
CA GLN A 101 -13.22 0.83 3.81
C GLN A 101 -12.08 -0.13 4.18
N GLN A 102 -11.31 -0.59 3.20
CA GLN A 102 -10.12 -1.43 3.39
C GLN A 102 -8.84 -0.61 3.48
N PHE A 103 -8.91 0.69 3.19
CA PHE A 103 -7.83 1.65 3.34
C PHE A 103 -7.87 2.29 4.73
#